data_AF-A0A219T8T1-F1
#
_entry.id   AF-A0A219T8T1-F1
#
_cell.length_a   1.000
_cell.length_b   1.000
_cell.length_c   1.000
_cell.angle_alpha   90.00
_cell.angle_beta   90.00
_cell.angle_gamma   90.00
#
_symmetry.space_group_name_H-M   'P 1'
#
loop_
_entity.id
_entity.type
_entity.pdbx_description
1 polymer ?
#
loop_
_entity_poly.entity_id
_entity_poly.type
_entity_poly.pdbx_seq_one_letter_code
_entity_poly.pdbx_strand_id
1 'polypeptide(L)'
;LGMTQDEMAATMEEWNKSELDSFLIEITTDILKYKDHEGFLLERIRDTAGQKGTGKWTAISALHYGVPVTLIGEAVFSRCLSALKDERVHANTKLSGPVRKATVANKKEFLNHIKNALYCAKIVSYAQGFMLMREAAKEN
;
A
#
# COMPACT_ATOMS: atom_id res chain seq x y z
N LEU A 1 15.70 -1.31 -4.47
CA LEU A 1 16.37 -2.57 -4.08
C LEU A 1 16.59 -3.54 -5.23
N GLY A 2 15.96 -3.34 -6.40
CA GLY A 2 16.19 -4.18 -7.59
C GLY A 2 15.81 -5.65 -7.37
N MET A 3 14.77 -5.89 -6.57
CA MET A 3 14.38 -7.25 -6.19
C MET A 3 13.57 -7.91 -7.28
N THR A 4 13.80 -9.21 -7.49
CA THR A 4 12.93 -10.04 -8.32
C THR A 4 11.63 -10.34 -7.58
N GLN A 5 10.58 -10.79 -8.28
CA GLN A 5 9.34 -11.21 -7.62
C GLN A 5 9.55 -12.36 -6.65
N ASP A 6 10.44 -13.32 -6.97
CA ASP A 6 10.79 -14.41 -6.06
C ASP A 6 11.47 -13.88 -4.77
N GLU A 7 12.39 -12.90 -4.88
CA GLU A 7 13.01 -12.27 -3.70
C GLU A 7 11.98 -11.50 -2.86
N MET A 8 11.03 -10.80 -3.51
CA MET A 8 9.96 -10.08 -2.82
C MET A 8 9.01 -11.05 -2.12
N ALA A 9 8.65 -12.16 -2.75
CA ALA A 9 7.82 -13.20 -2.17
C ALA A 9 8.49 -13.84 -0.95
N ALA A 10 9.79 -14.18 -1.04
CA ALA A 10 10.55 -14.72 0.10
C ALA A 10 10.58 -13.74 1.28
N THR A 11 10.74 -12.45 1.01
CA THR A 11 10.71 -11.39 2.03
C THR A 11 9.33 -11.29 2.70
N MET A 12 8.25 -11.27 1.91
CA MET A 12 6.89 -11.23 2.43
C MET A 12 6.55 -12.49 3.25
N GLU A 13 7.02 -13.66 2.82
CA GLU A 13 6.86 -14.92 3.55
C GLU A 13 7.58 -14.90 4.90
N GLU A 14 8.78 -14.32 4.97
CA GLU A 14 9.50 -14.11 6.24
C GLU A 14 8.74 -13.14 7.14
N TRP A 15 8.22 -12.02 6.59
CA TRP A 15 7.43 -11.06 7.35
C TRP A 15 6.13 -11.65 7.88
N ASN A 16 5.50 -12.57 7.14
CA ASN A 16 4.28 -13.24 7.58
C ASN A 16 4.50 -14.18 8.78
N LYS A 17 5.75 -14.53 9.10
CA LYS A 17 6.11 -15.36 10.28
C LYS A 17 6.46 -14.50 11.51
N SER A 18 6.09 -13.22 11.49
CA SER A 18 6.45 -12.22 12.51
C SER A 18 5.25 -11.37 12.93
N GLU A 19 5.46 -10.17 13.50
CA GLU A 19 4.39 -9.24 13.89
C GLU A 19 3.51 -8.74 12.73
N LEU A 20 3.93 -8.97 11.49
CA LEU A 20 3.16 -8.68 10.28
C LEU A 20 2.25 -9.82 9.84
N ASP A 21 2.24 -10.96 10.52
CA ASP A 21 1.34 -12.10 10.23
C ASP A 21 -0.09 -11.60 10.02
N SER A 22 -0.56 -11.77 8.78
CA SER A 22 -1.92 -11.42 8.39
C SER A 22 -2.25 -11.95 7.01
N PHE A 23 -3.54 -12.22 6.80
CA PHE A 23 -4.09 -12.64 5.52
C PHE A 23 -3.64 -11.76 4.33
N LEU A 24 -3.52 -10.44 4.50
CA LEU A 24 -3.08 -9.56 3.40
C LEU A 24 -1.60 -9.75 3.03
N ILE A 25 -0.73 -10.07 4.00
CA ILE A 25 0.68 -10.37 3.72
C ILE A 25 0.82 -11.76 3.08
N GLU A 26 0.03 -12.73 3.55
CA GLU A 26 -0.07 -14.07 2.96
C GLU A 26 -0.48 -14.01 1.48
N ILE A 27 -1.64 -13.43 1.15
CA ILE A 27 -2.08 -13.36 -0.25
C ILE A 27 -1.13 -12.52 -1.13
N THR A 28 -0.43 -11.54 -0.55
CA THR A 28 0.58 -10.77 -1.28
C THR A 28 1.76 -11.66 -1.66
N THR A 29 2.17 -12.57 -0.78
CA THR A 29 3.17 -13.59 -1.07
C THR A 29 2.73 -14.51 -2.21
N ASP A 30 1.48 -14.97 -2.16
CA ASP A 30 0.92 -15.84 -3.20
C ASP A 30 0.81 -15.14 -4.56
N ILE A 31 0.37 -13.88 -4.57
CA ILE A 31 0.30 -13.04 -5.78
C ILE A 31 1.68 -12.86 -6.41
N LEU A 32 2.72 -12.62 -5.61
CA LEU A 32 4.10 -12.48 -6.10
C LEU A 32 4.65 -13.79 -6.68
N LYS A 33 4.19 -14.95 -6.20
CA LYS A 33 4.60 -16.27 -6.71
C LYS A 33 3.79 -16.72 -7.93
N TYR A 34 2.63 -16.12 -8.17
CA TYR A 34 1.70 -16.59 -9.19
C TYR A 34 2.24 -16.36 -10.61
N LYS A 35 2.27 -17.45 -11.39
CA LYS A 35 2.68 -17.47 -12.79
C LYS A 35 1.58 -18.07 -13.66
N ASP A 36 1.32 -17.45 -14.81
CA ASP A 36 0.53 -18.06 -15.89
C ASP A 36 1.46 -18.56 -17.02
N HIS A 37 0.90 -18.84 -18.20
CA HIS A 37 1.63 -19.34 -19.35
C HIS A 37 2.64 -18.34 -19.95
N GLU A 38 2.54 -17.06 -19.62
CA GLU A 38 3.46 -16.00 -20.06
C GLU A 38 4.40 -15.53 -18.93
N GLY A 39 4.40 -16.21 -17.78
CA GLY A 39 5.27 -15.92 -16.64
C GLY A 39 4.54 -15.24 -15.48
N PHE A 40 5.23 -14.36 -14.75
CA PHE A 40 4.64 -13.69 -13.58
C PHE A 40 3.46 -12.80 -13.99
N LEU A 41 2.29 -13.02 -13.37
CA LEU A 41 1.08 -12.31 -13.75
C LEU A 41 1.10 -10.84 -13.29
N LEU A 42 1.65 -10.56 -12.10
CA LEU A 42 1.50 -9.26 -11.43
C LEU A 42 1.96 -8.07 -12.28
N GLU A 43 3.11 -8.19 -12.95
CA GLU A 43 3.68 -7.11 -13.79
C GLU A 43 2.86 -6.83 -15.06
N ARG A 44 1.98 -7.74 -15.44
CA ARG A 44 1.11 -7.63 -16.62
C ARG A 44 -0.28 -7.09 -16.27
N ILE A 45 -0.58 -6.90 -14.99
CA ILE A 45 -1.84 -6.32 -14.53
C ILE A 45 -1.82 -4.80 -14.72
N ARG A 46 -2.90 -4.24 -15.29
CA ARG A 46 -3.07 -2.79 -15.42
C ARG A 46 -3.11 -2.13 -14.03
N ASP A 47 -2.24 -1.15 -13.81
CA ASP A 47 -2.07 -0.38 -12.58
C ASP A 47 -3.18 0.68 -12.37
N THR A 48 -4.44 0.25 -12.45
CA THR A 48 -5.64 1.06 -12.24
C THR A 48 -6.53 0.38 -11.20
N ALA A 49 -6.50 0.86 -9.96
CA ALA A 49 -7.24 0.25 -8.87
C ALA A 49 -8.73 0.65 -8.89
N GLY A 50 -9.61 -0.35 -8.93
CA GLY A 50 -11.05 -0.14 -8.75
C GLY A 50 -11.44 0.10 -7.29
N GLN A 51 -12.64 0.65 -7.07
CA GLN A 51 -13.24 0.79 -5.75
C GLN A 51 -14.77 0.81 -5.81
N LYS A 52 -15.43 0.26 -4.77
CA LYS A 52 -16.91 0.17 -4.69
C LYS A 52 -17.57 1.20 -3.76
N GLY A 53 -16.77 2.05 -3.09
CA GLY A 53 -17.28 3.18 -2.31
C GLY A 53 -17.06 3.12 -0.80
N THR A 54 -16.94 1.94 -0.17
CA THR A 54 -16.80 1.82 1.29
C THR A 54 -15.60 2.58 1.88
N GLY A 55 -14.45 2.55 1.20
CA GLY A 55 -13.29 3.36 1.59
C GLY A 55 -13.56 4.87 1.50
N LYS A 56 -14.23 5.32 0.44
CA LYS A 56 -14.64 6.72 0.26
C LYS A 56 -15.61 7.15 1.36
N TRP A 57 -16.58 6.31 1.73
CA TRP A 57 -17.50 6.60 2.82
C TRP A 57 -16.78 6.78 4.15
N THR A 58 -15.77 5.94 4.45
CA THR A 58 -14.96 6.08 5.67
C THR A 58 -14.24 7.44 5.73
N ALA A 59 -13.65 7.88 4.61
CA ALA A 59 -13.00 9.18 4.53
C ALA A 59 -14.00 10.36 4.67
N ILE A 60 -15.20 10.22 4.10
CA ILE A 60 -16.27 11.22 4.25
C ILE A 60 -16.75 11.27 5.70
N SER A 61 -16.98 10.13 6.35
CA SER A 61 -17.36 10.07 7.77
C SER A 61 -16.29 10.68 8.66
N ALA A 62 -15.00 10.44 8.38
CA ALA A 62 -13.91 11.07 9.11
C ALA A 62 -13.97 12.60 9.06
N LEU A 63 -14.23 13.17 7.88
CA LEU A 63 -14.43 14.61 7.72
C LEU A 63 -15.68 15.11 8.45
N HIS A 64 -16.78 14.36 8.39
CA HIS A 64 -18.03 14.71 9.05
C HIS A 64 -17.89 14.78 10.58
N TYR A 65 -17.22 13.78 11.18
CA TYR A 65 -16.97 13.72 12.62
C TYR A 65 -15.74 14.53 13.07
N GLY A 66 -15.02 15.20 12.16
CA GLY A 66 -13.82 15.97 12.50
C GLY A 66 -12.65 15.13 13.02
N VAL A 67 -12.54 13.86 12.60
CA VAL A 67 -11.50 12.92 13.07
C VAL A 67 -10.41 12.75 12.00
N PRO A 68 -9.11 12.84 12.37
CA PRO A 68 -8.01 12.80 11.40
C PRO A 68 -7.67 11.37 10.93
N VAL A 69 -8.50 10.80 10.05
CA VAL A 69 -8.27 9.48 9.44
C VAL A 69 -7.47 9.61 8.14
N THR A 70 -6.25 10.13 8.27
CA THR A 70 -5.43 10.54 7.12
C THR A 70 -4.98 9.36 6.25
N LEU A 71 -4.58 8.22 6.83
CA LEU A 71 -4.01 7.11 6.05
C LEU A 71 -5.07 6.44 5.16
N ILE A 72 -6.28 6.24 5.69
CA ILE A 72 -7.39 5.69 4.88
C ILE A 72 -7.80 6.71 3.80
N GLY A 73 -7.77 8.01 4.08
CA GLY A 73 -7.96 9.06 3.09
C GLY A 73 -6.96 8.98 1.94
N GLU A 74 -5.67 8.90 2.25
CA GLU A 74 -4.60 8.75 1.26
C GLU A 74 -4.68 7.42 0.49
N ALA A 75 -5.15 6.34 1.12
CA ALA A 75 -5.41 5.09 0.43
C ALA A 75 -6.53 5.23 -0.63
N VAL A 76 -7.56 6.03 -0.37
CA VAL A 76 -8.61 6.35 -1.36
C VAL A 76 -8.04 7.22 -2.48
N PHE A 77 -7.29 8.28 -2.15
CA PHE A 77 -6.70 9.16 -3.16
C PHE A 77 -5.66 8.45 -4.02
N SER A 78 -4.89 7.52 -3.47
CA SER A 78 -3.95 6.69 -4.23
C SER A 78 -4.65 5.84 -5.30
N ARG A 79 -5.85 5.32 -5.00
CA ARG A 79 -6.67 4.62 -6.00
C ARG A 79 -7.16 5.57 -7.09
N CYS A 80 -7.68 6.74 -6.70
CA CYS A 80 -8.08 7.78 -7.66
C CYS A 80 -6.92 8.17 -8.58
N LEU A 81 -5.72 8.39 -8.04
CA LEU A 81 -4.52 8.72 -8.81
C LEU A 81 -4.12 7.58 -9.77
N SER A 82 -4.23 6.32 -9.33
CA SER A 82 -3.96 5.17 -10.19
C SER A 82 -4.90 5.12 -11.40
N ALA A 83 -6.16 5.51 -11.23
CA ALA A 83 -7.17 5.53 -12.29
C ALA A 83 -6.89 6.60 -13.37
N LEU A 84 -6.16 7.66 -13.03
CA LEU A 84 -5.68 8.69 -13.97
C LEU A 84 -4.51 8.18 -14.83
N LYS A 85 -4.63 6.97 -15.41
CA LYS A 85 -3.53 6.27 -16.10
C LYS A 85 -2.98 7.09 -17.27
N ASP A 86 -3.85 7.58 -18.14
CA ASP A 86 -3.43 8.28 -19.36
C ASP A 86 -2.74 9.61 -19.02
N GLU A 87 -3.23 10.31 -17.99
CA GLU A 87 -2.62 11.53 -17.47
C GLU A 87 -1.25 11.25 -16.84
N ARG A 88 -1.10 10.18 -16.05
CA ARG A 88 0.20 9.77 -15.47
C ARG A 88 1.22 9.44 -16.56
N VAL A 89 0.80 8.69 -17.59
CA VAL A 89 1.68 8.35 -18.72
C VAL A 89 2.09 9.60 -19.49
N HIS A 90 1.15 10.52 -19.74
CA HIS A 90 1.46 11.79 -20.39
C HIS A 90 2.43 12.64 -19.55
N ALA A 91 2.15 12.79 -18.25
CA ALA A 91 2.98 13.56 -17.31
C ALA A 91 4.42 13.00 -17.24
N ASN A 92 4.59 11.68 -17.29
CA ASN A 92 5.91 11.04 -17.33
C ASN A 92 6.76 11.44 -18.56
N THR A 93 6.14 11.93 -19.65
CA THR A 93 6.88 12.45 -20.82
C THR A 93 7.36 13.89 -20.64
N LYS A 94 6.83 14.61 -19.63
CA LYS A 94 7.05 16.05 -19.42
C LYS A 94 7.78 16.36 -18.12
N LEU A 95 7.55 15.55 -17.09
CA LEU A 95 8.11 15.74 -15.76
C LEU A 95 9.31 14.82 -15.56
N SER A 96 10.43 15.41 -15.14
CA SER A 96 11.65 14.67 -14.80
C SER A 96 11.74 14.49 -13.29
N GLY A 97 11.99 13.25 -12.85
CA GLY A 97 12.33 12.95 -11.47
C GLY A 97 13.80 13.25 -11.13
N PRO A 98 14.19 13.10 -9.85
CA PRO A 98 15.59 13.20 -9.45
C PRO A 98 16.47 12.16 -10.18
N VAL A 99 17.60 12.61 -10.74
CA VAL A 99 18.52 11.77 -11.54
C VAL A 99 19.30 10.79 -10.66
N ARG A 100 19.46 11.10 -9.37
CA ARG A 100 20.28 10.30 -8.45
C ARG A 100 19.58 8.99 -8.09
N LYS A 101 20.17 7.87 -8.51
CA LYS A 101 19.78 6.54 -8.02
C LYS A 101 20.10 6.44 -6.52
N ALA A 102 19.11 6.08 -5.71
CA ALA A 102 19.33 5.81 -4.30
C ALA A 102 20.26 4.60 -4.14
N THR A 103 21.34 4.76 -3.37
CA THR A 103 22.26 3.68 -3.01
C THR A 103 21.92 3.14 -1.63
N VAL A 104 21.72 1.83 -1.53
CA VAL A 104 21.46 1.15 -0.27
C VAL A 104 22.69 0.31 0.08
N ALA A 105 23.41 0.70 1.12
CA ALA A 105 24.65 0.03 1.54
C ALA A 105 24.38 -1.38 2.09
N ASN A 106 23.30 -1.54 2.86
CA ASN A 106 22.92 -2.81 3.48
C ASN A 106 21.46 -3.15 3.12
N LYS A 107 21.25 -4.04 2.13
CA LYS A 107 19.92 -4.46 1.67
C LYS A 107 19.10 -5.09 2.80
N LYS A 108 19.72 -5.91 3.65
CA LYS A 108 19.03 -6.62 4.75
C LYS A 108 18.52 -5.65 5.82
N GLU A 109 19.38 -4.75 6.27
CA GLU A 109 19.01 -3.72 7.25
C GLU A 109 17.93 -2.79 6.71
N PHE A 110 18.05 -2.36 5.45
CA PHE A 110 17.05 -1.52 4.82
C PHE A 110 15.69 -2.23 4.65
N LEU A 111 15.68 -3.53 4.34
CA LEU A 111 14.45 -4.33 4.34
C LEU A 111 13.82 -4.39 5.74
N ASN A 112 14.62 -4.51 6.80
CA ASN A 112 14.11 -4.45 8.17
C ASN A 112 13.53 -3.07 8.51
N HIS A 113 14.11 -1.98 8.01
CA HIS A 113 13.52 -0.64 8.13
C HIS A 113 12.16 -0.54 7.42
N ILE A 114 12.02 -1.10 6.22
CA ILE A 114 10.73 -1.14 5.51
C ILE A 114 9.70 -1.96 6.31
N LYS A 115 10.10 -3.12 6.84
CA LYS A 115 9.24 -3.96 7.68
C LYS A 115 8.68 -3.18 8.86
N ASN A 116 9.55 -2.51 9.61
CA ASN A 116 9.17 -1.71 10.78
C ASN A 116 8.31 -0.50 10.39
N ALA A 117 8.62 0.16 9.27
CA ALA A 117 7.83 1.28 8.76
C ALA A 117 6.41 0.83 8.37
N LEU A 118 6.27 -0.33 7.70
CA LEU A 118 4.98 -0.92 7.36
C LEU A 118 4.18 -1.27 8.62
N TYR A 119 4.82 -1.89 9.60
CA TYR A 119 4.16 -2.24 10.87
C TYR A 119 3.69 -1.00 11.63
N CYS A 120 4.54 0.04 11.71
CA CYS A 120 4.19 1.32 12.30
C CYS A 120 3.01 1.98 11.56
N ALA A 121 3.03 2.04 10.23
CA ALA A 121 1.94 2.58 9.43
C ALA A 121 0.61 1.82 9.65
N LYS A 122 0.68 0.49 9.80
CA LYS A 122 -0.48 -0.33 10.17
C LYS A 122 -1.03 0.09 11.53
N ILE A 123 -0.20 0.20 12.56
CA ILE A 123 -0.64 0.64 13.90
C ILE A 123 -1.32 2.02 13.83
N VAL A 124 -0.70 2.99 13.14
CA VAL A 124 -1.27 4.34 12.96
C VAL A 124 -2.63 4.28 12.27
N SER A 125 -2.76 3.51 11.20
CA SER A 125 -4.02 3.38 10.46
C SER A 125 -5.14 2.81 11.32
N TYR A 126 -4.85 1.75 12.10
CA TYR A 126 -5.83 1.15 13.00
C TYR A 126 -6.21 2.13 14.12
N ALA A 127 -5.24 2.82 14.72
CA ALA A 127 -5.50 3.83 15.73
C ALA A 127 -6.47 4.92 15.20
N GLN A 128 -6.25 5.41 13.99
CA GLN A 128 -7.15 6.38 13.33
C GLN A 128 -8.56 5.81 13.13
N GLY A 129 -8.68 4.56 12.68
CA GLY A 129 -9.98 3.90 12.51
C GLY A 129 -10.74 3.74 13.83
N PHE A 130 -10.06 3.31 14.89
CA PHE A 130 -10.66 3.19 16.23
C PHE A 130 -11.03 4.56 16.83
N MET A 131 -10.24 5.60 16.59
CA MET A 131 -10.60 6.98 16.96
C MET A 131 -11.91 7.42 16.30
N LEU A 132 -12.08 7.12 15.00
CA LEU A 132 -13.31 7.44 14.27
C LEU A 132 -14.51 6.69 14.86
N MET A 133 -14.39 5.38 15.09
CA MET A 133 -15.47 4.59 15.70
C MET A 133 -15.83 5.10 17.09
N ARG A 134 -14.84 5.48 17.90
CA ARG A 134 -15.05 6.06 19.23
C ARG A 134 -15.83 7.38 19.15
N GLU A 135 -15.52 8.24 18.18
CA GLU A 135 -16.23 9.51 18.03
C GLU A 135 -17.65 9.30 17.52
N ALA A 136 -17.83 8.45 16.50
CA ALA A 136 -19.15 8.09 15.99
C ALA A 136 -20.07 7.49 17.06
N ALA A 137 -19.52 6.71 18.01
CA ALA A 137 -20.27 6.13 19.13
C ALA A 137 -20.70 7.14 20.21
N LYS A 138 -20.19 8.38 20.21
CA LYS A 138 -20.69 9.44 21.11
C LYS A 138 -21.88 10.18 20.51
N GLU A 139 -21.91 10.26 19.18
CA GLU A 139 -22.91 11.01 18.40
C GLU A 139 -24.14 10.15 18.03
N ASN A 140 -24.08 8.82 18.21
CA ASN A 140 -25.16 7.86 17.95
C ASN A 140 -25.38 6.93 19.16
#